data_AF-A0A4W5NGM1-F1
#
_entry.id   AF-A0A4W5NGM1-F1
#
_cell.length_a   1.000
_cell.length_b   1.000
_cell.length_c   1.000
_cell.angle_alpha   90.00
_cell.angle_beta   90.00
_cell.angle_gamma   90.00
#
_symmetry.space_group_name_H-M   'P 1'
#
loop_
_entity.id
_entity.type
_entity.pdbx_description
1 polymer ?
#
loop_
_entity_poly.entity_id
_entity_poly.type
_entity_poly.pdbx_seq_one_letter_code
_entity_poly.pdbx_strand_id
1 'polypeptide(L)'
;TDRHPCSLQCYCQRCLNSTCSTDGLCFVSVKKSGSSITAESSMCVPENELIPRDRPFICAPSTKDDTGIYPMCCATDWCNKNPDLSVFPVPTVKPVPLGPVALAAVIAGPVCVLCFVLMLVFYICHSRAGVHHRVPNEEDPSMNHPFLNVGSTLQDLIYDMTTSGSGSGLPLLVQRTIARTIILQESIGKGRFGEVWRGKWRDEEVAVKIFSSREERSWFREAEIYQTVMLRHENILGFIAADNKDNGTWTQLWLVSDYHEHGSLFDYLNRYTVTVEGMIKLSLSTASGLAHLHMEIVGTQGKPAIAHRDLKSKNILVKKSGTCCIADLGLAVRHDSATDTIDIAPNHRVGTKSRLFDVVSGDFKLLPPRRWNGNQKVTSPRAVFGCNDVMGGLRWRCPLNCLSILSPECCQAPNHRV
;
A
#
# COMPACT_ATOMS: atom_id res chain seq x y z
N THR A 1 44.92 -74.43 -6.12
CA THR A 1 44.29 -74.53 -7.45
C THR A 1 44.25 -73.13 -8.02
N ASP A 2 45.27 -72.79 -8.80
CA ASP A 2 45.37 -71.52 -9.51
C ASP A 2 44.14 -71.32 -10.40
N ARG A 3 43.22 -70.45 -9.98
CA ARG A 3 42.28 -69.86 -10.91
C ARG A 3 43.02 -68.72 -11.57
N HIS A 4 43.59 -68.98 -12.75
CA HIS A 4 43.94 -67.90 -13.67
C HIS A 4 42.72 -66.99 -13.82
N PRO A 5 42.82 -65.68 -13.55
CA PRO A 5 41.72 -64.77 -13.82
C PRO A 5 41.40 -64.87 -15.31
N CYS A 6 40.13 -65.13 -15.65
CA CYS A 6 39.69 -65.12 -17.04
C CYS A 6 39.97 -63.73 -17.61
N SER A 7 41.00 -63.62 -18.43
CA SER A 7 41.42 -62.36 -19.00
C SER A 7 40.55 -62.06 -20.23
N LEU A 8 39.80 -60.97 -20.20
CA LEU A 8 38.89 -60.52 -21.25
C LEU A 8 39.69 -60.15 -22.52
N GLN A 9 39.33 -60.73 -23.67
CA GLN A 9 39.98 -60.43 -24.93
C GLN A 9 39.26 -59.31 -25.69
N CYS A 10 39.96 -58.22 -26.02
CA CYS A 10 39.41 -57.09 -26.76
C CYS A 10 40.15 -56.86 -28.08
N TYR A 11 39.46 -56.22 -29.03
CA TYR A 11 40.09 -55.68 -30.22
C TYR A 11 40.83 -54.39 -29.88
N CYS A 12 42.08 -54.26 -30.33
CA CYS A 12 42.91 -53.10 -30.09
C CYS A 12 43.55 -52.62 -31.38
N GLN A 13 43.19 -51.43 -31.84
CA GLN A 13 43.62 -50.93 -33.14
C GLN A 13 45.13 -50.61 -33.21
N ARG A 14 45.76 -50.33 -32.07
CA ARG A 14 47.18 -49.94 -31.97
C ARG A 14 48.09 -51.01 -31.33
N CYS A 15 47.61 -52.23 -31.14
CA CYS A 15 48.37 -53.32 -30.52
C CYS A 15 49.05 -54.21 -31.57
N LEU A 16 50.17 -54.85 -31.20
CA LEU A 16 51.06 -55.61 -32.10
C LEU A 16 50.36 -56.75 -32.87
N ASN A 17 49.23 -57.26 -32.36
CA ASN A 17 48.42 -58.31 -32.98
C ASN A 17 46.96 -57.88 -33.28
N SER A 18 46.64 -56.59 -33.16
CA SER A 18 45.26 -56.06 -33.16
C SER A 18 44.37 -56.55 -32.00
N THR A 19 44.97 -57.11 -30.96
CA THR A 19 44.29 -57.75 -29.83
C THR A 19 44.98 -57.39 -28.53
N CYS A 20 44.23 -57.34 -27.43
CA CYS A 20 44.76 -57.13 -26.09
C CYS A 20 43.92 -57.91 -25.07
N SER A 21 44.50 -58.16 -23.89
CA SER A 21 43.84 -58.89 -22.80
C SER A 21 43.79 -58.02 -21.55
N THR A 22 42.65 -57.98 -20.86
CA THR A 22 42.44 -57.13 -19.67
C THR A 22 41.58 -57.78 -18.60
N ASP A 23 41.72 -57.32 -17.37
CA ASP A 23 40.86 -57.64 -16.22
C ASP A 23 39.67 -56.66 -16.09
N GLY A 24 39.66 -55.56 -16.84
CA GLY A 24 38.60 -54.55 -16.83
C GLY A 24 37.59 -54.70 -17.98
N LEU A 25 37.55 -53.71 -18.87
CA LEU A 25 36.54 -53.60 -19.93
C LEU A 25 37.17 -53.36 -21.31
N CYS A 26 36.47 -53.79 -22.37
CA CYS A 26 36.80 -53.41 -23.73
C CYS A 26 36.19 -52.04 -24.05
N PHE A 27 36.98 -51.14 -24.64
CA PHE A 27 36.56 -49.80 -25.04
C PHE A 27 36.53 -49.64 -26.56
N VAL A 28 35.54 -48.89 -27.05
CA VAL A 28 35.50 -48.35 -28.41
C VAL A 28 34.92 -46.93 -28.41
N SER A 29 35.57 -46.01 -29.12
CA SER A 29 35.00 -44.71 -29.46
C SER A 29 34.47 -44.72 -30.89
N VAL A 30 33.26 -44.19 -31.05
CA VAL A 30 32.57 -44.17 -32.34
C VAL A 30 32.29 -42.73 -32.73
N LYS A 31 32.76 -42.33 -33.91
CA LYS A 31 32.55 -41.00 -34.46
C LYS A 31 31.43 -41.03 -35.49
N LYS A 32 30.47 -40.12 -35.33
CA LYS A 32 29.38 -39.91 -36.26
C LYS A 32 29.69 -38.69 -37.14
N SER A 33 29.90 -38.93 -38.44
CA SER A 33 30.07 -37.88 -39.45
C SER A 33 28.87 -37.96 -40.41
N GLY A 34 27.87 -37.10 -40.17
CA GLY A 34 26.61 -37.12 -40.93
C GLY A 34 25.81 -38.41 -40.74
N SER A 35 25.59 -39.15 -41.83
CA SER A 35 24.91 -40.46 -41.84
C SER A 35 25.85 -41.66 -41.66
N SER A 36 27.16 -41.42 -41.64
CA SER A 36 28.17 -42.48 -41.50
C SER A 36 28.68 -42.57 -40.07
N ILE A 37 28.78 -43.80 -39.56
CA ILE A 37 29.26 -44.10 -38.21
C ILE A 37 30.54 -44.92 -38.36
N THR A 38 31.66 -44.42 -37.83
CA THR A 38 32.98 -45.07 -37.94
C THR A 38 33.62 -45.21 -36.56
N ALA A 39 34.15 -46.39 -36.24
CA ALA A 39 34.96 -46.58 -35.04
C ALA A 39 36.29 -45.81 -35.18
N GLU A 40 36.60 -44.96 -34.20
CA GLU A 40 37.76 -44.06 -34.22
C GLU A 40 38.93 -44.64 -33.40
N SER A 41 38.63 -45.31 -32.28
CA SER A 41 39.63 -46.01 -31.48
C SER A 41 39.05 -47.18 -30.69
N SER A 42 39.77 -48.30 -30.63
CA SER A 42 39.43 -49.46 -29.79
C SER A 42 40.66 -49.88 -28.96
N MET A 43 40.47 -50.14 -27.66
CA MET A 43 41.52 -50.54 -26.73
C MET A 43 40.98 -51.35 -25.54
N CYS A 44 41.88 -51.97 -24.78
CA CYS A 44 41.60 -52.55 -23.47
C CYS A 44 41.71 -51.48 -22.38
N VAL A 45 40.81 -51.50 -21.40
CA VAL A 45 40.87 -50.63 -20.22
C VAL A 45 41.02 -51.52 -18.98
N PRO A 46 42.15 -51.45 -18.27
CA PRO A 46 42.38 -52.21 -17.05
C PRO A 46 41.49 -51.75 -15.89
N GLU A 47 41.24 -52.63 -14.93
CA GLU A 47 40.31 -52.35 -13.82
C GLU A 47 40.71 -51.13 -12.97
N ASN A 48 42.01 -50.84 -12.86
CA ASN A 48 42.54 -49.68 -12.13
C ASN A 48 42.24 -48.32 -12.79
N GLU A 49 41.87 -48.29 -14.08
CA GLU A 49 41.50 -47.07 -14.81
C GLU A 49 39.98 -46.81 -14.82
N LEU A 50 39.18 -47.75 -14.30
CA LEU A 50 37.73 -47.63 -14.20
C LEU A 50 37.34 -46.77 -13.00
N ILE A 51 37.33 -45.45 -13.19
CA ILE A 51 37.00 -44.47 -12.16
C ILE A 51 35.71 -43.71 -12.52
N PRO A 52 34.70 -43.66 -11.63
CA PRO A 52 34.43 -44.61 -10.54
C PRO A 52 34.05 -46.01 -11.10
N ARG A 53 34.32 -47.07 -10.32
CA ARG A 53 34.17 -48.47 -10.80
C ARG A 53 32.76 -48.81 -11.32
N ASP A 54 31.72 -48.26 -10.69
CA ASP A 54 30.33 -48.53 -11.07
C ASP A 54 29.88 -47.77 -12.33
N ARG A 55 30.53 -46.65 -12.65
CA ARG A 55 30.20 -45.83 -13.83
C ARG A 55 31.46 -45.11 -14.34
N PRO A 56 32.34 -45.81 -15.06
CA PRO A 56 33.62 -45.26 -15.47
C PRO A 56 33.42 -44.06 -16.40
N PHE A 57 34.10 -42.94 -16.13
CA PHE A 57 33.98 -41.74 -16.97
C PHE A 57 34.38 -42.01 -18.42
N ILE A 58 35.34 -42.93 -18.64
CA ILE A 58 35.78 -43.35 -19.98
C ILE A 58 34.65 -43.99 -20.80
N CYS A 59 33.61 -44.52 -20.15
CA CYS A 59 32.47 -45.17 -20.80
C CYS A 59 31.23 -44.26 -20.90
N ALA A 60 31.29 -43.02 -20.42
CA ALA A 60 30.15 -42.13 -20.36
C ALA A 60 30.13 -41.14 -21.55
N PRO A 61 29.00 -41.01 -22.28
CA PRO A 61 28.89 -40.02 -23.35
C PRO A 61 28.87 -38.59 -22.79
N SER A 62 29.55 -37.66 -23.47
CA SER A 62 29.51 -36.24 -23.13
C SER A 62 28.14 -35.65 -23.45
N THR A 63 27.48 -35.04 -22.47
CA THR A 63 26.13 -34.46 -22.62
C THR A 63 26.15 -32.96 -22.91
N LYS A 64 27.32 -32.30 -22.84
CA LYS A 64 27.43 -30.84 -22.93
C LYS A 64 27.79 -30.30 -24.30
N ASP A 65 28.52 -31.06 -25.11
CA ASP A 65 28.95 -30.67 -26.45
C ASP A 65 28.72 -31.84 -27.40
N ASP A 66 27.99 -31.62 -28.50
CA ASP A 66 27.72 -32.62 -29.54
C ASP A 66 28.99 -32.80 -30.40
N THR A 67 30.05 -33.33 -29.78
CA THR A 67 31.38 -33.53 -30.41
C THR A 67 31.36 -34.62 -31.49
N GLY A 68 30.24 -35.33 -31.62
CA GLY A 68 30.07 -36.43 -32.56
C GLY A 68 30.84 -37.70 -32.20
N ILE A 69 31.45 -37.78 -31.01
CA ILE A 69 32.21 -38.95 -30.54
C ILE A 69 31.48 -39.58 -29.34
N TYR A 70 31.16 -40.86 -29.47
CA TYR A 70 30.45 -41.65 -28.48
C TYR A 70 31.34 -42.78 -27.94
N PRO A 71 31.82 -42.68 -26.69
CA PRO A 71 32.57 -43.77 -26.07
C PRO A 71 31.62 -44.88 -25.59
N MET A 72 32.05 -46.13 -25.74
CA MET A 72 31.32 -47.31 -25.28
C MET A 72 32.27 -48.32 -24.65
N CYS A 73 31.80 -48.97 -23.59
CA CYS A 73 32.51 -50.06 -22.93
C CYS A 73 31.63 -51.29 -22.83
N CYS A 74 32.25 -52.46 -22.92
CA CYS A 74 31.56 -53.75 -22.87
C CYS A 74 32.46 -54.82 -22.23
N ALA A 75 31.84 -55.88 -21.69
CA ALA A 75 32.48 -56.87 -20.82
C ALA A 75 32.48 -58.30 -21.41
N THR A 76 32.31 -58.43 -22.72
CA THR A 76 32.33 -59.72 -23.43
C THR A 76 33.48 -59.78 -24.43
N ASP A 77 34.04 -60.97 -24.68
CA ASP A 77 35.17 -61.10 -25.60
C ASP A 77 34.81 -60.52 -26.98
N TRP A 78 35.70 -59.69 -27.51
CA TRP A 78 35.61 -59.07 -28.84
C TRP A 78 34.44 -58.10 -29.08
N CYS A 79 33.74 -57.69 -28.02
CA CYS A 79 32.55 -56.84 -28.13
C CYS A 79 32.81 -55.46 -28.77
N ASN A 80 34.05 -54.96 -28.69
CA ASN A 80 34.45 -53.66 -29.22
C ASN A 80 34.94 -53.71 -30.69
N LYS A 81 34.83 -54.88 -31.36
CA LYS A 81 35.22 -55.07 -32.77
C LYS A 81 34.14 -54.59 -33.75
N ASN A 82 32.88 -54.93 -33.48
CA ASN A 82 31.71 -54.55 -34.28
C ASN A 82 30.61 -54.01 -33.34
N PRO A 83 30.64 -52.73 -32.96
CA PRO A 83 29.64 -52.17 -32.07
C PRO A 83 28.24 -52.19 -32.70
N ASP A 84 27.21 -52.53 -31.91
CA ASP A 84 25.82 -52.50 -32.35
C ASP A 84 25.34 -51.04 -32.56
N LEU A 85 25.01 -50.72 -33.80
CA LEU A 85 24.64 -49.37 -34.24
C LEU A 85 23.15 -49.04 -33.95
N SER A 86 22.38 -49.97 -33.37
CA SER A 86 20.98 -49.75 -33.01
C SER A 86 20.78 -48.94 -31.71
N VAL A 87 21.85 -48.72 -30.94
CA VAL A 87 21.83 -48.01 -29.64
C VAL A 87 21.83 -46.48 -29.81
N PHE A 88 22.03 -45.97 -31.03
CA PHE A 88 22.04 -44.53 -31.28
C PHE A 88 20.63 -43.96 -31.47
N PRO A 89 20.21 -42.95 -30.70
CA PRO A 89 18.94 -42.28 -30.96
C PRO A 89 18.98 -41.60 -32.35
N VAL A 90 17.98 -41.93 -33.17
CA VAL A 90 17.65 -41.24 -34.42
C VAL A 90 17.54 -39.73 -34.14
N PRO A 91 18.10 -38.84 -34.98
CA PRO A 91 18.04 -37.41 -34.72
C PRO A 91 16.58 -36.96 -34.64
N THR A 92 16.16 -36.47 -33.48
CA THR A 92 15.00 -35.59 -33.39
C THR A 92 15.39 -34.31 -34.14
N VAL A 93 14.73 -34.08 -35.28
CA VAL A 93 14.80 -32.79 -35.98
C VAL A 93 14.33 -31.74 -34.98
N LYS A 94 15.28 -31.03 -34.35
CA LYS A 94 14.93 -29.84 -33.57
C LYS A 94 14.39 -28.82 -34.57
N PRO A 95 13.15 -28.33 -34.42
CA PRO A 95 12.65 -27.29 -35.30
C PRO A 95 13.59 -26.10 -35.20
N VAL A 96 13.89 -25.50 -36.36
CA VAL A 96 14.73 -24.31 -36.50
C VAL A 96 14.34 -23.30 -35.40
N PRO A 97 15.25 -22.91 -34.50
CA PRO A 97 14.91 -21.95 -33.47
C PRO A 97 14.56 -20.64 -34.16
N LEU A 98 13.31 -20.19 -33.98
CA LEU A 98 12.89 -18.85 -34.38
C LEU A 98 13.87 -17.87 -33.71
N GLY A 99 14.60 -17.11 -34.52
CA GLY A 99 15.63 -16.20 -34.01
C GLY A 99 15.08 -15.27 -32.92
N PRO A 100 15.93 -14.76 -32.01
CA PRO A 100 15.48 -13.97 -30.86
C PRO A 100 14.61 -12.77 -31.25
N VAL A 101 14.81 -12.21 -32.45
CA VAL A 101 14.00 -11.14 -33.04
C VAL A 101 12.58 -11.60 -33.38
N ALA A 102 12.44 -12.81 -33.95
CA ALA A 102 11.13 -13.37 -34.29
C ALA A 102 10.36 -13.78 -33.02
N LEU A 103 11.05 -14.34 -32.01
CA LEU A 103 10.44 -14.65 -30.72
C LEU A 103 10.00 -13.36 -29.99
N ALA A 104 10.82 -12.31 -30.01
CA ALA A 104 10.48 -11.01 -29.45
C ALA A 104 9.27 -10.38 -30.17
N ALA A 105 9.18 -10.48 -31.50
CA ALA A 105 8.05 -9.96 -32.27
C ALA A 105 6.74 -10.73 -31.97
N VAL A 106 6.80 -12.05 -31.82
CA VAL A 106 5.64 -12.91 -31.50
C VAL A 106 5.13 -12.68 -30.07
N ILE A 107 5.98 -12.26 -29.14
CA ILE A 107 5.57 -11.91 -27.77
C ILE A 107 5.13 -10.43 -27.69
N ALA A 108 5.88 -9.52 -28.30
CA ALA A 108 5.60 -8.09 -28.26
C ALA A 108 4.30 -7.74 -29.00
N GLY A 109 4.00 -8.40 -30.13
CA GLY A 109 2.77 -8.16 -30.89
C GLY A 109 1.49 -8.33 -30.05
N PRO A 110 1.23 -9.52 -29.47
CA PRO A 110 0.08 -9.76 -28.61
C PRO A 110 0.05 -8.87 -27.37
N VAL A 111 1.21 -8.58 -26.76
CA VAL A 111 1.29 -7.70 -25.58
C VAL A 111 0.92 -6.27 -25.96
N CYS A 112 1.42 -5.74 -27.09
CA CYS A 112 1.04 -4.43 -27.59
C CYS A 112 -0.45 -4.37 -27.92
N VAL A 113 -0.99 -5.38 -28.59
CA VAL A 113 -2.44 -5.45 -28.88
C VAL A 113 -3.26 -5.49 -27.60
N LEU A 114 -2.86 -6.28 -26.60
CA LEU A 114 -3.51 -6.33 -25.29
C LEU A 114 -3.48 -4.95 -24.61
N CYS A 115 -2.33 -4.27 -24.60
CA CYS A 115 -2.20 -2.93 -24.06
C CYS A 115 -3.08 -1.92 -24.80
N PHE A 116 -3.15 -1.98 -26.13
CA PHE A 116 -4.03 -1.12 -26.92
C PHE A 116 -5.50 -1.38 -26.64
N VAL A 117 -5.92 -2.65 -26.51
CA VAL A 117 -7.29 -3.02 -26.15
C VAL A 117 -7.63 -2.53 -24.74
N LEU A 118 -6.73 -2.68 -23.76
CA LEU A 118 -6.94 -2.17 -22.41
C LEU A 118 -7.05 -0.64 -22.37
N MET A 119 -6.22 0.07 -23.13
CA MET A 119 -6.30 1.53 -23.27
C MET A 119 -7.58 1.97 -23.97
N LEU A 120 -8.03 1.25 -24.99
CA LEU A 120 -9.28 1.53 -25.69
C LEU A 120 -10.49 1.26 -24.80
N VAL A 121 -10.49 0.16 -24.05
CA VAL A 121 -11.53 -0.15 -23.06
C VAL A 121 -11.54 0.89 -21.95
N PHE A 122 -10.37 1.30 -21.44
CA PHE A 122 -10.29 2.38 -20.46
C PHE A 122 -10.84 3.70 -21.03
N TYR A 123 -10.47 4.05 -22.27
CA TYR A 123 -10.99 5.22 -22.95
C TYR A 123 -12.50 5.16 -23.21
N ILE A 124 -13.04 4.00 -23.61
CA ILE A 124 -14.47 3.80 -23.82
C ILE A 124 -15.23 3.82 -22.49
N CYS A 125 -14.71 3.20 -21.43
CA CYS A 125 -15.28 3.26 -20.09
C CYS A 125 -15.26 4.69 -19.54
N HIS A 126 -14.16 5.42 -19.74
CA HIS A 126 -14.03 6.80 -19.29
C HIS A 126 -14.89 7.77 -20.12
N SER A 127 -14.98 7.56 -21.43
CA SER A 127 -15.86 8.37 -22.30
C SER A 127 -17.32 8.04 -22.08
N ARG A 128 -17.71 6.78 -21.82
CA ARG A 128 -19.08 6.42 -21.41
C ARG A 128 -19.41 6.91 -20.01
N ALA A 129 -18.47 6.90 -19.07
CA ALA A 129 -18.63 7.57 -17.78
C ALA A 129 -18.80 9.09 -17.97
N GLY A 130 -18.06 9.71 -18.89
CA GLY A 130 -18.17 11.12 -19.24
C GLY A 130 -19.42 11.49 -20.06
N VAL A 131 -20.00 10.56 -20.82
CA VAL A 131 -21.23 10.75 -21.62
C VAL A 131 -22.48 10.46 -20.79
N HIS A 132 -22.47 9.44 -19.91
CA HIS A 132 -23.55 9.25 -18.93
C HIS A 132 -23.57 10.33 -17.84
N HIS A 133 -22.44 11.01 -17.56
CA HIS A 133 -22.44 12.22 -16.73
C HIS A 133 -22.88 13.50 -17.48
N ARG A 134 -23.10 13.42 -18.79
CA ARG A 134 -23.56 14.53 -19.64
C ARG A 134 -25.00 14.36 -20.14
N VAL A 135 -25.79 13.47 -19.54
CA VAL A 135 -27.25 13.54 -19.71
C VAL A 135 -27.70 14.80 -18.97
N PRO A 136 -28.24 15.83 -19.66
CA PRO A 136 -28.98 16.88 -18.98
C PRO A 136 -30.16 16.17 -18.33
N ASN A 137 -30.21 16.16 -17.00
CA ASN A 137 -31.39 15.73 -16.29
C ASN A 137 -32.52 16.65 -16.77
N GLU A 138 -33.58 16.09 -17.36
CA GLU A 138 -34.73 16.87 -17.78
C GLU A 138 -35.19 17.72 -16.60
N GLU A 139 -35.14 19.05 -16.79
CA GLU A 139 -35.67 20.00 -15.83
C GLU A 139 -37.19 19.83 -15.78
N ASP A 140 -37.68 19.28 -14.68
CA ASP A 140 -39.09 19.31 -14.34
C ASP A 140 -39.40 20.73 -13.78
N PRO A 141 -40.17 21.59 -14.48
CA PRO A 141 -40.24 23.03 -14.22
C PRO A 141 -41.25 23.39 -13.12
N SER A 142 -41.44 22.54 -12.12
CA SER A 142 -42.33 22.85 -11.01
C SER A 142 -41.73 22.46 -9.67
N MET A 143 -41.12 23.43 -8.99
CA MET A 143 -41.30 23.63 -7.54
C MET A 143 -40.59 24.91 -7.14
N ASN A 144 -41.43 25.86 -6.74
CA ASN A 144 -41.12 27.21 -6.31
C ASN A 144 -40.02 27.27 -5.24
N HIS A 145 -39.19 28.31 -5.37
CA HIS A 145 -38.25 28.82 -4.37
C HIS A 145 -38.76 28.70 -2.92
N PRO A 146 -38.02 28.03 -2.01
CA PRO A 146 -38.09 28.34 -0.60
C PRO A 146 -37.10 29.46 -0.30
N PHE A 147 -37.64 30.66 -0.06
CA PHE A 147 -37.13 31.73 0.81
C PHE A 147 -35.64 31.68 1.18
N LEU A 148 -34.75 32.18 0.33
CA LEU A 148 -33.38 32.54 0.72
C LEU A 148 -32.99 33.81 -0.03
N ASN A 149 -32.68 34.87 0.72
CA ASN A 149 -32.31 36.17 0.17
C ASN A 149 -31.05 36.05 -0.71
N VAL A 150 -31.15 36.57 -1.93
CA VAL A 150 -30.02 36.75 -2.84
C VAL A 150 -29.03 37.69 -2.17
N GLY A 151 -27.86 37.18 -1.73
CA GLY A 151 -26.75 37.99 -1.25
C GLY A 151 -26.10 37.59 0.08
N SER A 152 -26.59 36.57 0.82
CA SER A 152 -25.92 36.10 2.03
C SER A 152 -24.80 35.11 1.74
N THR A 153 -23.62 35.33 2.31
CA THR A 153 -22.47 34.41 2.17
C THR A 153 -22.68 33.18 3.04
N LEU A 154 -21.98 32.07 2.74
CA LEU A 154 -22.01 30.85 3.55
C LEU A 154 -21.65 31.12 5.02
N GLN A 155 -20.69 32.03 5.23
CA GLN A 155 -20.24 32.44 6.55
C GLN A 155 -21.35 33.15 7.33
N ASP A 156 -22.18 33.97 6.67
CA ASP A 156 -23.32 34.65 7.29
C ASP A 156 -24.41 33.67 7.70
N LEU A 157 -24.73 32.70 6.84
CA LEU A 157 -25.74 31.67 7.16
C LEU A 157 -25.32 30.78 8.33
N ILE A 158 -24.03 30.46 8.41
CA ILE A 158 -23.46 29.70 9.53
C ILE A 158 -23.45 30.55 10.79
N TYR A 159 -23.11 31.84 10.70
CA TYR A 159 -23.06 32.75 11.85
C TYR A 159 -24.45 33.00 12.43
N ASP A 160 -25.44 33.34 11.59
CA ASP A 160 -26.82 33.65 11.99
C ASP A 160 -27.57 32.48 12.62
N MET A 161 -27.18 31.23 12.31
CA MET A 161 -27.79 30.04 12.92
C MET A 161 -27.04 29.53 14.16
N THR A 162 -25.81 30.01 14.41
CA THR A 162 -25.04 29.66 15.62
C THR A 162 -25.34 30.56 16.83
N THR A 163 -25.97 31.71 16.64
CA THR A 163 -26.43 32.61 17.72
C THR A 163 -27.67 32.09 18.46
N SER A 164 -28.38 31.11 17.90
CA SER A 164 -29.47 30.39 18.57
C SER A 164 -28.94 29.17 19.34
N GLY A 165 -28.08 29.41 20.34
CA GLY A 165 -27.75 28.61 21.53
C GLY A 165 -27.95 27.07 21.62
N SER A 166 -27.91 26.25 20.56
CA SER A 166 -28.21 24.81 20.70
C SER A 166 -27.42 23.80 19.84
N GLY A 167 -26.42 24.18 19.05
CA GLY A 167 -25.58 23.18 18.38
C GLY A 167 -24.70 23.71 17.25
N SER A 168 -23.60 23.02 16.98
CA SER A 168 -22.50 23.40 16.08
C SER A 168 -22.80 23.24 14.57
N GLY A 169 -24.08 23.29 14.15
CA GLY A 169 -24.47 23.13 12.75
C GLY A 169 -25.93 23.45 12.45
N LEU A 170 -26.28 23.41 11.16
CA LEU A 170 -27.65 23.65 10.67
C LEU A 170 -28.68 22.73 11.34
N PRO A 171 -29.92 23.20 11.60
CA PRO A 171 -30.98 22.35 12.16
C PRO A 171 -31.26 21.12 11.28
N LEU A 172 -31.56 19.98 11.92
CA LEU A 172 -31.76 18.65 11.32
C LEU A 172 -32.68 18.61 10.09
N LEU A 173 -33.65 19.52 9.98
CA LEU A 173 -34.57 19.62 8.84
C LEU A 173 -33.90 20.22 7.59
N VAL A 174 -32.95 21.15 7.77
CA VAL A 174 -32.20 21.76 6.65
C VAL A 174 -31.09 20.82 6.17
N GLN A 175 -30.54 19.99 7.07
CA GLN A 175 -29.50 19.03 6.75
C GLN A 175 -29.89 18.05 5.63
N ARG A 176 -31.17 17.62 5.55
CA ARG A 176 -31.68 16.59 4.62
C ARG A 176 -31.77 16.99 3.13
N THR A 177 -31.29 18.17 2.75
CA THR A 177 -31.39 18.66 1.36
C THR A 177 -30.10 19.25 0.81
N ILE A 178 -29.04 19.34 1.62
CA ILE A 178 -27.80 20.01 1.25
C ILE A 178 -27.09 19.22 0.15
N ALA A 179 -27.02 17.89 0.28
CA ALA A 179 -26.36 17.01 -0.68
C ALA A 179 -26.98 17.06 -2.08
N ARG A 180 -28.27 17.39 -2.20
CA ARG A 180 -28.95 17.57 -3.50
C ARG A 180 -28.47 18.81 -4.23
N THR A 181 -28.13 19.86 -3.49
CA THR A 181 -27.67 21.15 -4.04
C THR A 181 -26.15 21.21 -4.27
N ILE A 182 -25.41 20.20 -3.82
CA ILE A 182 -23.95 20.12 -4.01
C ILE A 182 -23.63 19.40 -5.32
N ILE A 183 -22.78 20.03 -6.12
CA ILE A 183 -22.21 19.46 -7.34
C ILE A 183 -20.81 18.96 -7.02
N LEU A 184 -20.56 17.65 -7.14
CA LEU A 184 -19.23 17.07 -7.00
C LEU A 184 -18.37 17.44 -8.21
N GLN A 185 -17.11 17.77 -7.96
CA GLN A 185 -16.16 18.18 -9.01
C GLN A 185 -15.04 17.14 -9.18
N GLU A 186 -14.15 17.03 -8.20
CA GLU A 186 -12.96 16.16 -8.27
C GLU A 186 -12.82 15.31 -7.01
N SER A 187 -12.34 14.08 -7.17
CA SER A 187 -11.94 13.22 -6.04
C SER A 187 -10.56 13.67 -5.55
N ILE A 188 -10.49 14.15 -4.31
CA ILE A 188 -9.27 14.72 -3.72
C ILE A 188 -8.52 13.74 -2.81
N GLY A 189 -9.17 12.66 -2.38
CA GLY A 189 -8.50 11.64 -1.59
C GLY A 189 -9.38 10.46 -1.20
N LYS A 190 -8.75 9.31 -0.96
CA LYS A 190 -9.42 8.13 -0.40
C LYS A 190 -8.97 7.94 1.04
N GLY A 191 -9.91 8.12 1.97
CA GLY A 191 -9.71 7.90 3.39
C GLY A 191 -9.89 6.43 3.78
N ARG A 192 -9.82 6.15 5.08
CA ARG A 192 -10.00 4.79 5.63
C ARG A 192 -11.42 4.24 5.45
N PHE A 193 -12.41 5.12 5.53
CA PHE A 193 -13.83 4.77 5.61
C PHE A 193 -14.67 5.43 4.50
N GLY A 194 -14.04 6.08 3.52
CA GLY A 194 -14.78 6.86 2.53
C GLY A 194 -13.87 7.61 1.57
N GLU A 195 -14.46 8.14 0.51
CA GLU A 195 -13.80 8.98 -0.48
C GLU A 195 -14.13 10.44 -0.23
N VAL A 196 -13.12 11.31 -0.29
CA VAL A 196 -13.27 12.75 -0.13
C VAL A 196 -13.25 13.40 -1.51
N TRP A 197 -14.27 14.19 -1.77
CA TRP A 197 -14.47 14.94 -3.00
C TRP A 197 -14.43 16.44 -2.71
N ARG A 198 -13.89 17.21 -3.65
CA ARG A 198 -14.20 18.64 -3.74
C ARG A 198 -15.55 18.81 -4.42
N GLY A 199 -16.42 19.60 -3.82
CA GLY A 199 -17.71 19.96 -4.35
C GLY A 199 -17.92 21.46 -4.34
N LYS A 200 -18.96 21.90 -5.04
CA LYS A 200 -19.38 23.29 -5.10
C LYS A 200 -20.79 23.42 -4.52
N TRP A 201 -20.95 24.32 -3.55
CA TRP A 201 -22.23 24.63 -2.89
C TRP A 201 -22.44 26.14 -2.84
N ARG A 202 -23.47 26.65 -3.54
CA ARG A 202 -23.76 28.10 -3.62
C ARG A 202 -22.53 28.95 -3.97
N ASP A 203 -21.81 28.52 -4.99
CA ASP A 203 -20.54 29.12 -5.44
C ASP A 203 -19.33 29.02 -4.50
N GLU A 204 -19.48 28.42 -3.33
CA GLU A 204 -18.38 28.14 -2.39
C GLU A 204 -17.85 26.71 -2.54
N GLU A 205 -16.57 26.53 -2.25
CA GLU A 205 -15.91 25.23 -2.29
C GLU A 205 -16.09 24.48 -0.97
N VAL A 206 -16.54 23.23 -1.07
CA VAL A 206 -16.77 22.35 0.08
C VAL A 206 -16.04 21.01 -0.12
N ALA A 207 -15.63 20.41 0.99
CA ALA A 207 -15.14 19.04 1.00
C ALA A 207 -16.29 18.10 1.39
N VAL A 208 -16.48 17.04 0.61
CA VAL A 208 -17.55 16.06 0.80
C VAL A 208 -16.92 14.69 0.99
N LYS A 209 -16.99 14.17 2.21
CA LYS A 209 -16.60 12.79 2.53
C LYS A 209 -17.81 11.87 2.33
N ILE A 210 -17.71 10.98 1.36
CA ILE A 210 -18.76 10.06 0.94
C ILE A 210 -18.44 8.67 1.48
N PHE A 211 -19.36 8.13 2.25
CA PHE A 211 -19.31 6.79 2.83
C PHE A 211 -20.30 5.87 2.14
N SER A 212 -19.95 4.59 2.06
CA SER A 212 -20.91 3.56 1.64
C SER A 212 -21.92 3.29 2.75
N SER A 213 -23.09 2.74 2.40
CA SER A 213 -24.09 2.30 3.39
C SER A 213 -23.53 1.24 4.37
N ARG A 214 -22.48 0.51 3.98
CA ARG A 214 -21.78 -0.46 4.86
C ARG A 214 -20.97 0.21 5.96
N GLU A 215 -20.62 1.48 5.79
CA GLU A 215 -19.80 2.28 6.71
C GLU A 215 -20.65 3.25 7.55
N GLU A 216 -21.96 3.04 7.62
CA GLU A 216 -22.91 3.88 8.37
C GLU A 216 -22.47 4.14 9.80
N ARG A 217 -21.94 3.14 10.51
CA ARG A 217 -21.44 3.31 11.89
C ARG A 217 -20.27 4.29 11.97
N SER A 218 -19.38 4.28 10.97
CA SER A 218 -18.24 5.21 10.91
C SER A 218 -18.71 6.61 10.56
N TRP A 219 -19.61 6.75 9.57
CA TRP A 219 -20.23 8.04 9.23
C TRP A 219 -20.97 8.64 10.41
N PHE A 220 -21.83 7.86 11.08
CA PHE A 220 -22.61 8.29 12.23
C PHE A 220 -21.71 8.76 13.36
N ARG A 221 -20.66 7.99 13.68
CA ARG A 221 -19.70 8.37 14.72
C ARG A 221 -18.99 9.67 14.40
N GLU A 222 -18.52 9.83 13.17
CA GLU A 222 -17.81 11.05 12.78
C GLU A 222 -18.75 12.26 12.79
N ALA A 223 -19.96 12.12 12.25
CA ALA A 223 -20.99 13.16 12.29
C ALA A 223 -21.41 13.52 13.72
N GLU A 224 -21.55 12.54 14.61
CA GLU A 224 -21.87 12.75 16.03
C GLU A 224 -20.77 13.54 16.74
N ILE A 225 -19.50 13.20 16.50
CA ILE A 225 -18.39 13.95 17.10
C ILE A 225 -18.40 15.39 16.60
N TYR A 226 -18.50 15.62 15.29
CA TYR A 226 -18.54 16.98 14.72
C TYR A 226 -19.71 17.83 15.23
N GLN A 227 -20.85 17.20 15.52
CA GLN A 227 -22.03 17.86 16.10
C GLN A 227 -21.95 18.08 17.62
N THR A 228 -20.83 17.73 18.26
CA THR A 228 -20.65 17.99 19.70
C THR A 228 -20.75 19.49 19.98
N VAL A 229 -21.49 19.81 21.04
CA VAL A 229 -21.73 21.18 21.49
C VAL A 229 -20.40 21.88 21.80
N MET A 230 -20.29 23.16 21.41
CA MET A 230 -19.08 23.99 21.58
C MET A 230 -17.79 23.42 20.96
N LEU A 231 -17.87 22.49 20.01
CA LEU A 231 -16.69 21.94 19.30
C LEU A 231 -16.11 22.89 18.23
N ARG A 232 -16.92 23.82 17.72
CA ARG A 232 -16.50 24.72 16.63
C ARG A 232 -15.38 25.63 17.12
N HIS A 233 -14.23 25.57 16.44
CA HIS A 233 -13.04 26.32 16.79
C HIS A 233 -12.24 26.62 15.51
N GLU A 234 -11.47 27.71 15.48
CA GLU A 234 -10.70 28.09 14.27
C GLU A 234 -9.76 26.96 13.83
N ASN A 235 -9.12 26.26 14.77
CA ASN A 235 -8.18 25.18 14.45
C ASN A 235 -8.80 23.77 14.48
N ILE A 236 -10.12 23.67 14.31
CA ILE A 236 -10.86 22.42 14.06
C ILE A 236 -11.59 22.57 12.73
N LEU A 237 -11.62 21.52 11.90
CA LEU A 237 -12.27 21.57 10.60
C LEU A 237 -13.74 21.99 10.76
N GLY A 238 -14.15 23.00 9.98
CA GLY A 238 -15.51 23.50 9.97
C GLY A 238 -16.47 22.47 9.38
N PHE A 239 -17.22 21.80 10.26
CA PHE A 239 -18.33 20.96 9.87
C PHE A 239 -19.51 21.82 9.40
N ILE A 240 -20.15 21.41 8.30
CA ILE A 240 -21.31 22.08 7.72
C ILE A 240 -22.56 21.21 7.93
N ALA A 241 -22.53 19.97 7.43
CA ALA A 241 -23.69 19.09 7.47
C ALA A 241 -23.33 17.61 7.32
N ALA A 242 -24.23 16.75 7.78
CA ALA A 242 -24.27 15.34 7.44
C ALA A 242 -25.61 15.06 6.74
N ASP A 243 -25.58 14.36 5.62
CA ASP A 243 -26.77 14.17 4.76
C ASP A 243 -26.70 12.81 4.03
N ASN A 244 -27.81 12.36 3.46
CA ASN A 244 -27.89 11.15 2.66
C ASN A 244 -28.33 11.48 1.23
N LYS A 245 -27.64 10.89 0.24
CA LYS A 245 -27.95 11.08 -1.18
C LYS A 245 -28.22 9.74 -1.84
N ASP A 246 -29.45 9.57 -2.32
CA ASP A 246 -29.83 8.43 -3.14
C ASP A 246 -29.57 8.77 -4.61
N ASN A 247 -28.78 7.93 -5.29
CA ASN A 247 -28.51 8.08 -6.73
C ASN A 247 -29.35 7.13 -7.59
N GLY A 248 -30.43 6.58 -7.02
CA GLY A 248 -31.32 5.60 -7.65
C GLY A 248 -30.83 4.13 -7.58
N THR A 249 -29.55 3.90 -7.25
CA THR A 249 -28.97 2.55 -7.18
C THR A 249 -28.47 2.17 -5.80
N TRP A 250 -27.92 3.12 -5.04
CA TRP A 250 -27.53 2.93 -3.65
C TRP A 250 -27.55 4.27 -2.91
N THR A 251 -27.69 4.20 -1.59
CA THR A 251 -27.61 5.37 -0.70
C THR A 251 -26.16 5.68 -0.39
N GLN A 252 -25.79 6.94 -0.57
CA GLN A 252 -24.50 7.49 -0.15
C GLN A 252 -24.69 8.32 1.11
N LEU A 253 -23.81 8.17 2.10
CA LEU A 253 -23.82 8.96 3.31
C LEU A 253 -22.74 10.04 3.20
N TRP A 254 -23.13 11.30 3.29
CA TRP A 254 -22.30 12.45 3.02
C TRP A 254 -21.98 13.17 4.33
N LEU A 255 -20.73 13.61 4.47
CA LEU A 255 -20.27 14.53 5.49
C LEU A 255 -19.63 15.72 4.78
N VAL A 256 -20.21 16.90 4.94
CA VAL A 256 -19.84 18.14 4.27
C VAL A 256 -19.09 19.05 5.23
N SER A 257 -17.93 19.54 4.81
CA SER A 257 -17.09 20.45 5.57
C SER A 257 -16.49 21.54 4.69
N ASP A 258 -15.85 22.52 5.32
CA ASP A 258 -15.04 23.53 4.61
C ASP A 258 -13.96 22.85 3.76
N TYR A 259 -13.71 23.41 2.57
CA TYR A 259 -12.59 23.00 1.72
C TYR A 259 -11.35 23.86 2.00
N HIS A 260 -10.18 23.23 2.00
CA HIS A 260 -8.89 23.91 2.18
C HIS A 260 -7.94 23.53 1.06
N GLU A 261 -7.64 24.51 0.18
CA GLU A 261 -6.89 24.33 -1.07
C GLU A 261 -5.46 23.81 -0.88
N HIS A 262 -4.82 24.12 0.25
CA HIS A 262 -3.48 23.64 0.57
C HIS A 262 -3.45 22.17 1.01
N GLY A 263 -4.62 21.56 1.22
CA GLY A 263 -4.75 20.17 1.58
C GLY A 263 -4.16 19.86 2.95
N SER A 264 -3.60 18.65 3.09
CA SER A 264 -3.01 18.21 4.35
C SER A 264 -1.67 18.87 4.64
N LEU A 265 -1.32 19.00 5.92
CA LEU A 265 -0.01 19.45 6.37
C LEU A 265 1.11 18.55 5.80
N PHE A 266 0.82 17.26 5.62
CA PHE A 266 1.74 16.35 4.92
C PHE A 266 2.01 16.80 3.48
N ASP A 267 0.97 17.11 2.70
CA ASP A 267 1.12 17.56 1.32
C ASP A 267 1.77 18.94 1.26
N TYR A 268 1.41 19.84 2.18
CA TYR A 268 1.97 21.18 2.28
C TYR A 268 3.48 21.15 2.52
N LEU A 269 3.95 20.36 3.50
CA LEU A 269 5.38 20.25 3.81
C LEU A 269 6.20 19.50 2.76
N ASN A 270 5.54 18.67 1.93
CA ASN A 270 6.19 18.06 0.78
C ASN A 270 6.35 19.02 -0.40
N ARG A 271 5.47 20.02 -0.53
CA ARG A 271 5.49 21.01 -1.62
C ARG A 271 6.29 22.27 -1.28
N TYR A 272 6.25 22.70 -0.01
CA TYR A 272 6.78 23.99 0.41
C TYR A 272 7.80 23.84 1.55
N THR A 273 8.80 24.72 1.54
CA THR A 273 9.65 24.97 2.71
C THR A 273 9.03 26.08 3.55
N VAL A 274 9.08 25.97 4.88
CA VAL A 274 8.49 26.94 5.80
C VAL A 274 9.56 27.80 6.46
N THR A 275 9.25 29.09 6.68
CA THR A 275 10.07 29.98 7.50
C THR A 275 9.89 29.64 8.99
N VAL A 276 10.74 30.19 9.85
CA VAL A 276 10.58 30.04 11.31
C VAL A 276 9.22 30.55 11.78
N GLU A 277 8.78 31.70 11.27
CA GLU A 277 7.46 32.25 11.58
C GLU A 277 6.33 31.33 11.09
N GLY A 278 6.44 30.79 9.87
CA GLY A 278 5.47 29.83 9.33
C GLY A 278 5.42 28.54 10.16
N MET A 279 6.57 28.02 10.60
CA MET A 279 6.64 26.85 11.47
C MET A 279 5.95 27.09 12.82
N ILE A 280 6.15 28.28 13.41
CA ILE A 280 5.47 28.68 14.66
C ILE A 280 3.96 28.77 14.42
N LYS A 281 3.51 29.40 13.34
CA LYS A 281 2.08 29.51 12.99
C LYS A 281 1.42 28.14 12.84
N LEU A 282 2.02 27.23 12.08
CA LEU A 282 1.50 25.87 11.87
C LEU A 282 1.47 25.06 13.17
N SER A 283 2.52 25.16 13.99
CA SER A 283 2.62 24.43 15.26
C SER A 283 1.64 24.97 16.31
N LEU A 284 1.56 26.29 16.46
CA LEU A 284 0.69 26.95 17.43
C LEU A 284 -0.79 26.70 17.12
N SER A 285 -1.19 26.87 15.86
CA SER A 285 -2.58 26.59 15.44
C SER A 285 -2.96 25.12 15.65
N THR A 286 -2.06 24.18 15.31
CA THR A 286 -2.29 22.75 15.58
C THR A 286 -2.45 22.47 17.08
N ALA A 287 -1.55 23.02 17.90
CA ALA A 287 -1.60 22.86 19.35
C ALA A 287 -2.85 23.49 19.96
N SER A 288 -3.29 24.65 19.46
CA SER A 288 -4.52 25.32 19.89
C SER A 288 -5.76 24.47 19.60
N GLY A 289 -5.85 23.89 18.39
CA GLY A 289 -6.93 22.96 18.05
C GLY A 289 -6.93 21.71 18.95
N LEU A 290 -5.77 21.13 19.20
CA LEU A 290 -5.65 19.95 20.05
C LEU A 290 -6.00 20.25 21.52
N ALA A 291 -5.55 21.40 22.03
CA ALA A 291 -5.90 21.86 23.36
C ALA A 291 -7.42 22.06 23.48
N HIS A 292 -8.05 22.67 22.48
CA HIS A 292 -9.50 22.82 22.44
C HIS A 292 -10.25 21.47 22.43
N LEU A 293 -9.78 20.47 21.66
CA LEU A 293 -10.36 19.12 21.69
C LEU A 293 -10.30 18.51 23.09
N HIS A 294 -9.13 18.59 23.73
CA HIS A 294 -8.88 17.95 25.02
C HIS A 294 -9.54 18.69 26.20
N MET A 295 -9.80 19.98 26.06
CA MET A 295 -10.41 20.80 27.10
C MET A 295 -11.88 20.41 27.31
N GLU A 296 -12.23 20.12 28.56
CA GLU A 296 -13.62 20.05 28.98
C GLU A 296 -14.15 21.45 29.26
N ILE A 297 -15.33 21.78 28.72
CA ILE A 297 -16.01 23.04 28.98
C ILE A 297 -17.22 22.73 29.85
N VAL A 298 -17.21 23.20 31.09
CA VAL A 298 -18.29 22.98 32.07
C VAL A 298 -19.41 24.00 31.85
N GLY A 299 -20.67 23.55 31.86
CA GLY A 299 -21.85 24.42 31.72
C GLY A 299 -23.11 23.63 31.36
N THR A 300 -24.24 24.33 31.24
CA THR A 300 -25.53 23.73 30.81
C THR A 300 -25.48 23.11 29.42
N GLN A 301 -24.57 23.61 28.58
CA GLN A 301 -24.25 23.14 27.23
C GLN A 301 -22.74 22.86 27.14
N GLY A 302 -22.25 22.05 28.08
CA GLY A 302 -20.83 21.74 28.22
C GLY A 302 -20.27 20.90 27.06
N LYS A 303 -18.98 21.08 26.78
CA LYS A 303 -18.23 20.26 25.83
C LYS A 303 -17.47 19.17 26.59
N PRO A 304 -17.68 17.88 26.32
CA PRO A 304 -16.85 16.83 26.90
C PRO A 304 -15.40 16.94 26.39
N ALA A 305 -14.44 16.43 27.16
CA ALA A 305 -13.08 16.26 26.66
C ALA A 305 -13.06 15.22 25.53
N ILE A 306 -12.40 15.52 24.42
CA ILE A 306 -12.37 14.68 23.22
C ILE A 306 -10.93 14.30 22.89
N ALA A 307 -10.63 13.02 22.77
CA ALA A 307 -9.32 12.54 22.32
C ALA A 307 -9.39 12.10 20.85
N HIS A 308 -8.48 12.59 20.02
CA HIS A 308 -8.49 12.38 18.56
C HIS A 308 -8.15 10.93 18.14
N ARG A 309 -7.15 10.31 18.76
CA ARG A 309 -6.67 8.93 18.55
C ARG A 309 -6.04 8.57 17.19
N ASP A 310 -6.18 9.40 16.16
CA ASP A 310 -5.46 9.22 14.87
C ASP A 310 -4.80 10.52 14.38
N LEU A 311 -4.15 11.24 15.29
CA LEU A 311 -3.53 12.52 14.95
C LEU A 311 -2.22 12.30 14.19
N LYS A 312 -2.16 12.82 12.96
CA LYS A 312 -1.02 12.72 12.04
C LYS A 312 -1.06 13.89 11.05
N SER A 313 0.05 14.19 10.40
CA SER A 313 0.14 15.30 9.43
C SER A 313 -0.83 15.20 8.24
N LYS A 314 -1.30 13.98 7.91
CA LYS A 314 -2.37 13.77 6.90
C LYS A 314 -3.77 14.17 7.38
N ASN A 315 -3.99 14.24 8.69
CA ASN A 315 -5.26 14.57 9.31
C ASN A 315 -5.26 16.01 9.89
N ILE A 316 -4.26 16.82 9.51
CA ILE A 316 -4.21 18.24 9.80
C ILE A 316 -4.23 18.94 8.44
N LEU A 317 -5.12 19.92 8.27
CA LEU A 317 -5.24 20.69 7.02
C LEU A 317 -4.63 22.07 7.20
N VAL A 318 -4.06 22.62 6.13
CA VAL A 318 -3.51 23.98 6.11
C VAL A 318 -4.51 24.91 5.44
N LYS A 319 -4.84 26.01 6.10
CA LYS A 319 -5.74 27.05 5.58
C LYS A 319 -4.97 28.05 4.72
N LYS A 320 -5.71 28.82 3.90
CA LYS A 320 -5.17 29.92 3.10
C LYS A 320 -4.45 31.00 3.93
N SER A 321 -4.82 31.17 5.21
CA SER A 321 -4.15 32.05 6.16
C SER A 321 -2.77 31.57 6.62
N GLY A 322 -2.38 30.33 6.30
CA GLY A 322 -1.17 29.69 6.80
C GLY A 322 -1.30 29.12 8.22
N THR A 323 -2.53 29.04 8.76
CA THR A 323 -2.83 28.34 10.03
C THR A 323 -3.38 26.93 9.75
N CYS A 324 -3.33 26.05 10.74
CA CYS A 324 -3.82 24.68 10.64
C CYS A 324 -5.22 24.50 11.23
N CYS A 325 -5.92 23.46 10.79
CA CYS A 325 -7.04 22.89 11.53
C CYS A 325 -6.99 21.35 11.54
N ILE A 326 -7.47 20.74 12.62
CA ILE A 326 -7.50 19.29 12.78
C ILE A 326 -8.76 18.72 12.12
N ALA A 327 -8.59 17.62 11.39
CA ALA A 327 -9.63 16.93 10.62
C ALA A 327 -9.67 15.42 10.95
N ASP A 328 -10.68 14.71 10.43
CA ASP A 328 -10.85 13.24 10.55
C ASP A 328 -11.03 12.76 12.00
N LEU A 329 -12.12 13.21 12.61
CA LEU A 329 -12.51 12.88 13.99
C LEU A 329 -13.23 11.52 14.13
N GLY A 330 -13.27 10.70 13.08
CA GLY A 330 -14.05 9.44 13.04
C GLY A 330 -13.60 8.37 14.04
N LEU A 331 -12.38 8.49 14.59
CA LEU A 331 -11.85 7.59 15.63
C LEU A 331 -11.85 8.21 17.04
N ALA A 332 -12.35 9.44 17.16
CA ALA A 332 -12.32 10.18 18.41
C ALA A 332 -13.23 9.57 19.49
N VAL A 333 -12.89 9.83 20.73
CA VAL A 333 -13.66 9.41 21.91
C VAL A 333 -13.94 10.59 22.81
N ARG A 334 -15.13 10.59 23.42
CA ARG A 334 -15.57 11.59 24.39
C ARG A 334 -15.41 11.02 25.80
N HIS A 335 -14.96 11.84 26.73
CA HIS A 335 -14.94 11.52 28.15
C HIS A 335 -16.16 12.11 28.82
N ASP A 336 -16.86 11.27 29.57
CA ASP A 336 -17.92 11.68 30.48
C ASP A 336 -17.30 11.83 31.88
N SER A 337 -17.13 13.08 32.30
CA SER A 337 -16.53 13.43 33.60
C SER A 337 -17.41 13.04 34.79
N ALA A 338 -18.73 12.93 34.61
CA ALA A 338 -19.65 12.57 35.68
C ALA A 338 -19.55 11.09 36.08
N THR A 339 -19.34 10.22 35.09
CA THR A 339 -19.22 8.77 35.30
C THR A 339 -17.78 8.27 35.24
N ASP A 340 -16.83 9.15 34.90
CA ASP A 340 -15.44 8.84 34.56
C ASP A 340 -15.32 7.72 33.49
N THR A 341 -16.27 7.70 32.55
CA THR A 341 -16.29 6.72 31.46
C THR A 341 -15.90 7.34 30.13
N ILE A 342 -15.47 6.48 29.21
CA ILE A 342 -15.13 6.87 27.84
C ILE A 342 -16.20 6.29 26.92
N ASP A 343 -16.82 7.16 26.13
CA ASP A 343 -17.77 6.77 25.09
C ASP A 343 -17.01 6.12 23.92
N ILE A 344 -16.91 4.79 23.95
CA ILE A 344 -16.27 3.97 22.93
C ILE A 344 -17.36 3.25 22.13
N ALA A 345 -17.46 3.56 20.83
CA ALA A 345 -18.31 2.79 19.92
C ALA A 345 -17.87 1.31 19.88
N PRO A 346 -18.79 0.33 19.77
CA PRO A 346 -18.51 -1.11 19.93
C PRO A 346 -17.61 -1.77 18.83
N ASN A 347 -16.89 -1.00 18.01
CA ASN A 347 -16.02 -1.51 16.96
C ASN A 347 -14.55 -1.66 17.41
N HIS A 348 -14.07 -2.90 17.48
CA HIS A 348 -12.77 -3.33 18.01
C HIS A 348 -11.55 -3.13 17.07
N ARG A 349 -11.58 -2.23 16.08
CA ARG A 349 -10.46 -2.06 15.13
C ARG A 349 -9.77 -0.71 15.31
N VAL A 350 -8.87 -0.65 16.29
CA VAL A 350 -8.10 0.56 16.64
C VAL A 350 -6.85 0.74 15.77
N GLY A 351 -6.66 1.97 15.29
CA GLY A 351 -5.39 2.52 14.81
C GLY A 351 -4.86 1.97 13.48
N THR A 352 -3.93 2.71 12.88
CA THR A 352 -2.90 2.12 12.02
C THR A 352 -1.93 1.41 12.96
N LYS A 353 -1.47 0.18 12.64
CA LYS A 353 -0.27 -0.37 13.31
C LYS A 353 0.90 0.53 12.95
N SER A 354 1.17 1.56 13.73
CA SER A 354 2.44 2.24 13.66
C SER A 354 3.49 1.26 14.13
N ARG A 355 4.31 0.77 13.19
CA ARG A 355 5.69 0.43 13.52
C ARG A 355 6.23 1.68 14.21
N LEU A 356 6.41 1.58 15.52
CA LEU A 356 7.31 2.48 16.24
C LEU A 356 8.59 2.47 15.40
N PHE A 357 9.04 3.65 14.99
CA PHE A 357 10.19 3.82 14.13
C PHE A 357 11.36 2.99 14.67
N ASP A 358 11.77 1.96 13.93
CA ASP A 358 13.10 1.38 14.07
C ASP A 358 14.08 2.45 13.59
N VAL A 359 14.47 3.34 14.52
CA VAL A 359 15.62 4.22 14.32
C VAL A 359 16.84 3.32 14.42
N VAL A 360 17.35 2.96 13.25
CA VAL A 360 18.68 2.38 13.08
C VAL A 360 19.70 3.32 13.73
N SER A 361 20.35 2.79 14.77
CA SER A 361 21.71 3.06 15.25
C SER A 361 22.18 4.53 15.29
N GLY A 362 22.30 5.06 16.51
CA GLY A 362 23.00 6.31 16.79
C GLY A 362 22.73 6.75 18.22
N ASP A 363 23.66 6.45 19.11
CA ASP A 363 23.62 6.70 20.55
C ASP A 363 23.09 8.08 20.93
N PHE A 364 22.09 8.15 21.81
CA PHE A 364 22.05 9.10 22.92
C PHE A 364 21.05 8.61 23.98
N LYS A 365 21.58 8.28 25.16
CA LYS A 365 20.83 7.90 26.37
C LYS A 365 20.14 9.14 26.95
N LEU A 366 18.83 9.08 27.15
CA LEU A 366 18.10 9.72 28.26
C LEU A 366 16.67 9.13 28.38
N LEU A 367 16.51 8.29 29.41
CA LEU A 367 15.28 7.88 30.13
C LEU A 367 14.36 6.77 29.51
N PRO A 368 13.64 6.00 30.37
CA PRO A 368 13.59 4.54 30.28
C PRO A 368 12.45 4.00 29.39
N PRO A 369 12.59 2.78 28.85
CA PRO A 369 11.56 2.17 28.02
C PRO A 369 10.39 1.74 28.90
N ARG A 370 9.25 2.45 28.81
CA ARG A 370 7.97 1.80 29.16
C ARG A 370 7.65 0.83 28.03
N ARG A 371 8.14 -0.39 28.21
CA ARG A 371 7.75 -1.58 27.45
C ARG A 371 6.22 -1.68 27.49
N TRP A 372 5.56 -1.42 26.37
CA TRP A 372 4.13 -1.68 26.20
C TRP A 372 3.93 -3.20 26.19
N ASN A 373 3.82 -3.80 27.38
CA ASN A 373 3.25 -5.13 27.51
C ASN A 373 1.75 -5.00 27.16
N GLY A 374 1.25 -5.85 26.28
CA GLY A 374 -0.11 -5.81 25.71
C GLY A 374 -1.28 -6.02 26.67
N ASN A 375 -1.14 -5.61 27.94
CA ASN A 375 -2.12 -5.73 29.02
C ASN A 375 -2.54 -4.38 29.64
N GLN A 376 -2.16 -3.23 29.10
CA GLN A 376 -2.76 -1.96 29.54
C GLN A 376 -4.20 -1.86 29.02
N LYS A 377 -5.18 -1.99 29.93
CA LYS A 377 -6.59 -1.73 29.64
C LYS A 377 -6.74 -0.32 29.05
N VAL A 378 -7.27 -0.24 27.83
CA VAL A 378 -7.65 0.98 27.11
C VAL A 378 -8.91 1.61 27.75
N THR A 379 -8.90 1.77 29.07
CA THR A 379 -10.05 2.25 29.85
C THR A 379 -9.68 3.42 30.77
N SER A 380 -8.42 3.84 30.82
CA SER A 380 -8.00 5.00 31.63
C SER A 380 -8.00 6.28 30.77
N PRO A 381 -8.73 7.34 31.18
CA PRO A 381 -8.70 8.64 30.49
C PRO A 381 -7.27 9.18 30.32
N ARG A 382 -6.41 9.07 31.34
CA ARG A 382 -5.02 9.56 31.27
C ARG A 382 -4.18 8.90 30.17
N ALA A 383 -4.46 7.65 29.82
CA ALA A 383 -3.76 6.95 28.73
C ALA A 383 -4.27 7.36 27.34
N VAL A 384 -5.53 7.81 27.26
CA VAL A 384 -6.21 8.18 26.00
C VAL A 384 -5.95 9.64 25.61
N PHE A 385 -5.77 10.53 26.60
CA PHE A 385 -5.47 11.94 26.42
C PHE A 385 -3.97 12.29 26.45
N GLY A 386 -3.08 11.29 26.46
CA GLY A 386 -1.63 11.49 26.51
C GLY A 386 -1.08 12.18 25.26
N CYS A 387 -0.62 13.42 25.39
CA CYS A 387 -0.08 14.25 24.29
C CYS A 387 1.42 14.07 24.00
N ASN A 388 2.15 13.23 24.75
CA ASN A 388 3.63 13.26 24.71
C ASN A 388 4.25 12.83 23.37
N ASP A 389 3.51 12.16 22.48
CA ASP A 389 4.10 11.53 21.29
C ASP A 389 3.90 12.31 19.97
N VAL A 390 2.98 13.27 19.88
CA VAL A 390 2.54 13.78 18.56
C VAL A 390 3.35 14.96 18.04
N MET A 391 3.75 15.89 18.92
CA MET A 391 4.46 17.10 18.47
C MET A 391 5.98 16.90 18.31
N GLY A 392 6.57 15.88 18.95
CA GLY A 392 7.98 15.51 18.80
C GLY A 392 8.30 14.79 17.47
N GLY A 393 7.28 14.30 16.76
CA GLY A 393 7.43 13.50 15.53
C GLY A 393 7.33 14.28 14.21
N LEU A 394 7.02 15.58 14.24
CA LEU A 394 6.98 16.42 13.05
C LEU A 394 8.41 16.82 12.65
N ARG A 395 9.04 16.02 11.78
CA ARG A 395 10.36 16.33 11.23
C ARG A 395 10.25 17.46 10.20
N TRP A 396 10.50 18.69 10.65
CA TRP A 396 10.53 19.88 9.78
C TRP A 396 11.75 19.84 8.86
N ARG A 397 11.55 19.95 7.54
CA ARG A 397 12.64 20.17 6.57
C ARG A 397 13.02 21.65 6.60
N CYS A 398 13.86 22.02 7.56
CA CYS A 398 14.53 23.32 7.57
C CYS A 398 16.03 23.10 7.26
N PRO A 399 16.69 23.94 6.43
CA PRO A 399 18.13 23.82 6.16
C PRO A 399 19.02 24.21 7.35
N LEU A 400 18.43 24.61 8.47
CA LEU A 400 19.13 25.06 9.67
C LEU A 400 18.56 24.32 10.88
N ASN A 401 19.45 23.85 11.75
CA ASN A 401 19.20 23.18 13.03
C ASN A 401 18.38 24.05 14.00
N CYS A 402 17.12 24.35 13.66
CA CYS A 402 16.20 25.06 14.52
C CYS A 402 15.23 24.06 15.14
N LEU A 403 15.70 23.53 16.27
CA LEU A 403 14.97 23.50 17.52
C LEU A 403 13.82 22.49 17.67
N SER A 404 14.14 21.45 18.42
CA SER A 404 13.27 20.61 19.26
C SER A 404 12.42 21.45 20.24
N ILE A 405 11.37 22.11 19.75
CA ILE A 405 10.57 23.10 20.52
C ILE A 405 9.54 22.50 21.47
N LEU A 406 9.30 21.18 21.45
CA LEU A 406 8.30 20.57 22.35
C LEU A 406 8.93 19.47 23.20
N SER A 407 9.75 19.91 24.16
CA SER A 407 10.18 19.09 25.30
C SER A 407 8.99 18.87 26.25
N PRO A 408 8.85 17.69 26.90
CA PRO A 408 7.68 17.33 27.73
C PRO A 408 7.46 18.19 28.99
N GLU A 409 8.32 19.15 29.28
CA GLU A 409 8.33 19.90 30.54
C GLU A 409 7.30 21.05 30.59
N CYS A 410 6.69 21.45 29.46
CA CYS A 410 5.71 22.55 29.44
C CYS A 410 4.25 22.15 29.72
N CYS A 411 3.95 20.86 29.97
CA CYS A 411 2.59 20.38 30.29
C CYS A 411 2.34 20.16 31.80
N GLN A 412 3.11 20.80 32.69
CA GLN A 412 2.70 20.94 34.08
C GLN A 412 1.72 22.11 34.19
N ALA A 413 0.45 21.79 34.43
CA ALA A 413 -0.56 22.78 34.79
C ALA A 413 -0.09 23.58 36.02
N PRO A 414 -0.27 24.92 36.04
CA PRO A 414 -0.12 25.65 37.29
C PRO A 414 -1.23 25.19 38.24
N ASN A 415 -0.84 24.51 39.31
CA ASN A 415 -1.69 24.34 40.49
C ASN A 415 -1.94 25.73 41.08
N HIS A 416 -2.96 26.44 40.62
CA HIS A 416 -3.58 27.48 41.41
C HIS A 416 -4.45 26.79 42.48
N ARG A 417 -3.87 26.57 43.65
CA ARG A 417 -4.66 26.53 44.89
C ARG A 417 -4.99 27.97 45.27
N VAL A 418 -6.23 28.17 45.72
CA VAL A 418 -6.71 29.37 46.42
C VAL A 418 -5.77 29.75 47.56
#